data_AF-A0A7K2CR24-F1
#
_entry.id   AF-A0A7K2CR24-F1
#
_cell.length_a   1.000
_cell.length_b   1.000
_cell.length_c   1.000
_cell.angle_alpha   90.00
_cell.angle_beta   90.00
_cell.angle_gamma   90.00
#
_symmetry.space_group_name_H-M   'P 1'
#
loop_
_entity.id
_entity.type
_entity.pdbx_description
1 polymer ?
#
loop_
_entity_poly.entity_id
_entity_poly.type
_entity_poly.pdbx_seq_one_letter_code
_entity_poly.pdbx_strand_id
1 'polypeptide(L)'
;HVERIDRVMYDFPELTFVTRHGCEPWEDLAVKLMLKWPGLHYSTSAFAPKHYPEAIIRYANTRGAEKVIYAGYFPMGLSLERIMTDMKDVPFRDKVWPGFLRENARRVLKLD
;
A
#
# COMPACT_ATOMS: atom_id res chain seq x y z
N HIS A 1 13.06 10.13 -2.37
CA HIS A 1 12.40 11.03 -1.42
C HIS A 1 10.93 11.17 -1.80
N VAL A 2 10.02 11.04 -0.83
CA VAL A 2 8.58 10.81 -1.03
C VAL A 2 7.84 12.06 -1.51
N GLU A 3 8.30 13.26 -1.12
CA GLU A 3 7.73 14.54 -1.55
C GLU A 3 7.76 14.74 -3.07
N ARG A 4 8.69 14.10 -3.77
CA ARG A 4 8.78 14.18 -5.24
C ARG A 4 7.57 13.57 -5.95
N ILE A 5 6.86 12.66 -5.29
CA ILE A 5 5.60 12.09 -5.81
C ILE A 5 4.58 13.21 -6.02
N ASP A 6 4.54 14.23 -5.16
CA ASP A 6 3.57 15.33 -5.27
C ASP A 6 3.66 16.06 -6.61
N ARG A 7 4.90 16.31 -7.07
CA ARG A 7 5.16 16.94 -8.36
C ARG A 7 4.75 16.05 -9.53
N VAL A 8 5.06 14.76 -9.46
CA VAL A 8 4.66 13.80 -10.51
C VAL A 8 3.14 13.72 -10.63
N MET A 9 2.43 13.63 -9.50
CA MET A 9 0.97 13.58 -9.52
C MET A 9 0.35 14.90 -10.00
N TYR A 10 0.98 16.05 -9.72
CA TYR A 10 0.55 17.34 -10.22
C TYR A 10 0.74 17.45 -11.74
N ASP A 11 1.92 17.05 -12.25
CA ASP A 11 2.25 17.11 -13.67
C ASP A 11 1.43 16.11 -14.51
N PHE A 12 1.00 14.99 -13.90
CA PHE A 12 0.23 13.92 -14.53
C PHE A 12 -1.01 13.52 -13.69
N PRO A 13 -2.08 14.33 -13.66
CA PRO A 13 -3.21 14.13 -12.76
C PRO A 13 -4.01 12.85 -13.01
N GLU A 14 -4.00 12.34 -14.26
CA GLU A 14 -4.67 11.11 -14.65
C GLU A 14 -3.82 9.84 -14.44
N LEU A 15 -2.57 9.99 -13.98
CA LEU A 15 -1.66 8.87 -13.78
C LEU A 15 -2.09 8.06 -12.55
N THR A 16 -2.26 6.75 -12.74
CA THR A 16 -2.30 5.81 -11.62
C THR A 16 -0.87 5.47 -11.19
N PHE A 17 -0.52 5.85 -9.96
CA PHE A 17 0.81 5.64 -9.38
C PHE A 17 0.72 4.66 -8.21
N VAL A 18 1.52 3.59 -8.25
CA VAL A 18 1.63 2.64 -7.14
C VAL A 18 3.05 2.69 -6.57
N THR A 19 3.20 3.08 -5.30
CA THR A 19 4.52 3.03 -4.66
C THR A 19 4.96 1.59 -4.46
N ARG A 20 6.27 1.35 -4.54
CA ARG A 20 6.89 0.05 -4.26
C ARG A 20 7.87 0.23 -3.12
N HIS A 21 8.03 -0.82 -2.31
CA HIS A 21 8.93 -0.84 -1.14
C HIS A 21 8.56 0.22 -0.10
N GLY A 22 7.24 0.38 0.09
CA GLY A 22 6.71 1.34 1.02
C GLY A 22 7.17 2.77 0.77
N CYS A 23 7.22 3.56 1.83
CA CYS A 23 7.67 4.95 1.80
C CYS A 23 8.46 5.32 3.07
N GLU A 24 9.03 4.33 3.76
CA GLU A 24 9.75 4.59 5.00
C GLU A 24 10.97 5.51 4.78
N PRO A 25 11.30 6.42 5.72
CA PRO A 25 10.61 6.74 6.98
C PRO A 25 9.58 7.89 6.84
N TRP A 26 8.94 8.04 5.67
CA TRP A 26 8.07 9.17 5.33
C TRP A 26 6.60 8.76 5.16
N GLU A 27 6.14 7.82 5.97
CA GLU A 27 4.82 7.19 5.85
C GLU A 27 3.70 8.19 6.14
N ASP A 28 3.90 9.08 7.12
CA ASP A 28 2.95 10.16 7.41
C ASP A 28 2.77 11.10 6.21
N LEU A 29 3.86 11.39 5.49
CA LEU A 29 3.80 12.19 4.27
C LEU A 29 3.13 11.39 3.15
N ALA A 30 3.44 10.10 3.00
CA ALA A 30 2.79 9.24 2.02
C ALA A 30 1.28 9.17 2.24
N VAL A 31 0.81 9.09 3.50
CA VAL A 31 -0.62 9.18 3.84
C VAL A 31 -1.21 10.52 3.40
N LYS A 32 -0.56 11.64 3.69
CA LYS A 32 -1.02 12.98 3.25
C LYS A 32 -1.12 13.08 1.72
N LEU A 33 -0.15 12.53 1.00
CA LEU A 33 -0.17 12.52 -0.47
C LEU A 33 -1.27 11.60 -1.01
N MET A 34 -1.51 10.42 -0.42
CA MET A 34 -2.61 9.54 -0.83
C MET A 34 -4.00 10.15 -0.58
N LEU A 35 -4.11 11.04 0.41
CA LEU A 35 -5.33 11.82 0.65
C LEU A 35 -5.53 12.91 -0.41
N LYS A 36 -4.44 13.55 -0.85
CA LYS A 36 -4.45 14.60 -1.87
C LYS A 36 -4.73 14.03 -3.25
N TRP A 37 -4.14 12.89 -3.59
CA TRP A 37 -4.09 12.38 -4.96
C TRP A 37 -4.94 11.11 -5.16
N PRO A 38 -6.03 11.16 -5.94
CA PRO A 38 -6.89 10.02 -6.23
C PRO A 38 -6.17 8.87 -6.95
N GLY A 39 -5.18 9.16 -7.80
CA GLY A 39 -4.40 8.15 -8.52
C GLY A 39 -3.24 7.52 -7.74
N LEU A 40 -2.93 7.99 -6.53
CA LEU A 40 -1.80 7.47 -5.74
C LEU A 40 -2.21 6.31 -4.83
N HIS A 41 -1.50 5.19 -4.92
CA HIS A 41 -1.70 3.97 -4.14
C HIS A 41 -0.38 3.50 -3.50
N TYR A 42 -0.49 2.78 -2.38
CA TYR A 42 0.63 2.27 -1.61
C TYR A 42 0.73 0.75 -1.70
N SER A 43 1.92 0.21 -1.99
CA SER A 43 2.16 -1.23 -1.97
C SER A 43 3.19 -1.67 -0.93
N THR A 44 2.87 -2.72 -0.18
CA THR A 44 3.62 -3.19 0.99
C THR A 44 4.85 -4.07 0.69
N SER A 45 5.21 -4.24 -0.58
CA SER A 45 6.37 -5.03 -1.05
C SER A 45 7.68 -4.81 -0.26
N ALA A 46 8.58 -5.79 -0.31
CA ALA A 46 9.87 -5.86 0.42
C ALA A 46 9.83 -6.00 1.94
N PHE A 47 8.70 -5.77 2.59
CA PHE A 47 8.59 -5.90 4.05
C PHE A 47 7.75 -7.11 4.44
N ALA A 48 8.17 -7.81 5.49
CA ALA A 48 7.32 -8.82 6.12
C ALA A 48 6.13 -8.12 6.79
N PRO A 49 4.91 -8.68 6.75
CA PRO A 49 3.70 -8.01 7.24
C PRO A 49 3.77 -7.43 8.66
N LYS A 50 4.52 -8.07 9.57
CA LYS A 50 4.73 -7.57 10.94
C LYS A 50 5.44 -6.21 11.03
N HIS A 51 6.09 -5.79 9.94
CA HIS A 51 6.81 -4.52 9.84
C HIS A 51 6.04 -3.45 9.08
N TYR A 52 4.76 -3.69 8.75
CA TYR A 52 3.97 -2.65 8.09
C TYR A 52 3.84 -1.42 9.01
N PRO A 53 4.09 -0.21 8.48
CA PRO A 53 4.05 0.99 9.28
C PRO A 53 2.67 1.24 9.89
N GLU A 54 2.64 1.61 11.17
CA GLU A 54 1.38 1.84 11.88
C GLU A 54 0.52 2.93 11.22
N ALA A 55 1.15 3.98 10.69
CA ALA A 55 0.46 5.05 9.95
C ALA A 55 -0.32 4.52 8.73
N ILE A 56 0.26 3.58 7.98
CA ILE A 56 -0.38 2.94 6.83
C ILE A 56 -1.52 2.03 7.29
N ILE A 57 -1.34 1.28 8.38
CA ILE A 57 -2.39 0.41 8.92
C ILE A 57 -3.60 1.23 9.41
N ARG A 58 -3.36 2.31 10.18
CA ARG A 58 -4.41 3.23 10.65
C ARG A 58 -5.15 3.88 9.47
N TYR A 59 -4.42 4.27 8.43
CA TYR A 59 -5.01 4.83 7.22
C TYR A 59 -5.90 3.82 6.48
N ALA A 60 -5.42 2.59 6.25
CA ALA A 60 -6.17 1.52 5.62
C ALA A 60 -7.47 1.19 6.37
N ASN A 61 -7.42 1.16 7.71
CA ASN A 61 -8.58 0.90 8.57
C ASN A 61 -9.66 1.99 8.58
N THR A 62 -9.37 3.16 8.00
CA THR A 62 -10.27 4.32 7.98
C THR A 62 -10.71 4.65 6.55
N ARG A 63 -10.16 5.70 5.96
CA ARG A 63 -10.51 6.23 4.63
C ARG A 63 -9.57 5.77 3.51
N GLY A 64 -8.51 5.02 3.86
CA GLY A 64 -7.50 4.53 2.93
C GLY A 64 -7.69 3.09 2.49
N ALA A 65 -8.82 2.44 2.80
CA ALA A 65 -9.03 1.02 2.53
C ALA A 65 -8.82 0.64 1.05
N GLU A 66 -9.14 1.55 0.13
CA GLU A 66 -9.02 1.36 -1.31
C GLU A 66 -7.64 1.74 -1.89
N LYS A 67 -6.74 2.24 -1.04
CA LYS A 67 -5.45 2.83 -1.42
C LYS A 67 -4.25 1.94 -1.12
N VAL A 68 -4.41 0.94 -0.28
CA VAL A 68 -3.32 0.04 0.14
C VAL A 68 -3.47 -1.31 -0.56
N ILE A 69 -2.40 -1.75 -1.20
CA ILE A 69 -2.35 -2.96 -2.01
C ILE A 69 -1.30 -3.91 -1.43
N TYR A 70 -1.68 -5.16 -1.22
CA TYR A 70 -0.74 -6.20 -0.87
C TYR A 70 0.29 -6.42 -1.98
N ALA A 71 1.56 -6.43 -1.62
CA ALA A 71 2.58 -7.11 -2.41
C ALA A 71 3.57 -7.79 -1.48
N GLY A 72 3.91 -9.04 -1.79
CA GLY A 72 4.97 -9.77 -1.11
C GLY A 72 6.35 -9.42 -1.67
N TYR A 73 7.36 -10.18 -1.22
CA TYR A 73 8.72 -10.11 -1.76
C TYR A 73 9.33 -11.50 -2.02
N PHE A 74 8.47 -12.48 -2.29
CA PHE A 74 8.88 -13.79 -2.79
C PHE A 74 9.18 -13.70 -4.30
N PRO A 75 10.24 -14.35 -4.81
CA PRO A 75 11.24 -15.14 -4.08
C PRO A 75 12.45 -14.31 -3.58
N MET A 76 12.46 -12.99 -3.82
CA MET A 76 13.67 -12.16 -3.70
C MET A 76 14.16 -11.90 -2.28
N GLY A 77 13.32 -12.01 -1.25
CA GLY A 77 13.78 -11.78 0.13
C GLY A 77 12.87 -12.32 1.25
N LEU A 78 11.71 -12.88 0.92
CA LEU A 78 10.81 -13.49 1.91
C LEU A 78 10.22 -14.78 1.36
N SER A 79 10.12 -15.81 2.22
CA SER A 79 9.36 -17.01 1.91
C SER A 79 7.86 -16.72 1.99
N LEU A 80 7.06 -17.45 1.21
CA LEU A 80 5.60 -17.38 1.31
C LEU A 80 5.12 -17.78 2.71
N GLU A 81 5.74 -18.80 3.32
CA GLU A 81 5.44 -19.21 4.70
C GLU A 81 5.61 -18.04 5.68
N ARG A 82 6.73 -17.32 5.59
CA ARG A 82 6.98 -16.17 6.47
C ARG A 82 5.95 -15.06 6.26
N ILE A 83 5.65 -14.75 5.00
CA ILE A 83 4.64 -13.74 4.66
C ILE A 83 3.28 -14.13 5.26
N MET A 84 2.81 -15.35 4.99
CA MET A 84 1.47 -15.80 5.40
C MET A 84 1.36 -16.02 6.90
N THR A 85 2.46 -16.31 7.59
CA THR A 85 2.52 -16.38 9.06
C THR A 85 2.32 -14.98 9.65
N ASP A 86 3.16 -14.02 9.27
CA ASP A 86 3.09 -12.65 9.78
C ASP A 86 1.78 -11.93 9.37
N MET A 87 1.20 -12.28 8.21
CA MET A 87 0.02 -11.62 7.67
C MET A 87 -1.18 -11.70 8.62
N LYS A 88 -1.35 -12.83 9.33
CA LYS A 88 -2.50 -13.07 10.21
C LYS A 88 -2.59 -12.06 11.36
N ASP A 89 -1.45 -11.49 11.74
CA ASP A 89 -1.34 -10.59 12.89
C ASP A 89 -1.42 -9.10 12.48
N VAL A 90 -1.56 -8.79 11.18
CA VAL A 90 -1.76 -7.41 10.74
C VAL A 90 -3.11 -6.92 11.26
N PRO A 91 -3.17 -5.82 12.03
CA PRO A 91 -4.39 -5.38 12.71
C PRO A 91 -5.32 -4.61 11.76
N PHE A 92 -5.68 -5.23 10.65
CA PHE A 92 -6.70 -4.74 9.73
C PHE A 92 -8.11 -5.13 10.21
N ARG A 93 -9.05 -4.21 10.04
CA ARG A 93 -10.49 -4.46 10.17
C ARG A 93 -10.95 -5.38 9.03
N ASP A 94 -11.95 -6.21 9.28
CA ASP A 94 -12.49 -7.19 8.32
C ASP A 94 -12.75 -6.61 6.92
N LYS A 95 -13.33 -5.41 6.87
CA LYS A 95 -13.66 -4.72 5.61
C LYS A 95 -12.44 -4.36 4.74
N VAL A 96 -11.22 -4.32 5.30
CA VAL A 96 -10.00 -3.94 4.58
C VAL A 96 -9.41 -5.12 3.82
N TRP A 97 -9.56 -6.34 4.35
CA TRP A 97 -8.89 -7.54 3.83
C TRP A 97 -9.18 -7.83 2.35
N PRO A 98 -10.44 -7.80 1.87
CA PRO A 98 -10.71 -8.07 0.45
C PRO A 98 -10.02 -7.05 -0.48
N GLY A 99 -10.09 -5.77 -0.12
CA GLY A 99 -9.43 -4.67 -0.81
C GLY A 99 -7.92 -4.88 -0.88
N PHE A 100 -7.31 -5.05 0.29
CA PHE A 100 -5.88 -5.18 0.45
C PHE A 100 -5.31 -6.38 -0.32
N LEU A 101 -5.90 -7.56 -0.19
CA LEU A 101 -5.37 -8.80 -0.77
C LEU A 101 -5.64 -8.96 -2.28
N ARG A 102 -6.68 -8.32 -2.82
CA ARG A 102 -7.09 -8.53 -4.21
C ARG A 102 -7.77 -7.32 -4.86
N GLU A 103 -8.85 -6.81 -4.29
CA GLU A 103 -9.79 -5.96 -5.04
C GLU A 103 -9.17 -4.63 -5.45
N ASN A 104 -8.28 -4.06 -4.63
CA ASN A 104 -7.58 -2.83 -4.96
C ASN A 104 -6.63 -3.01 -6.15
N ALA A 105 -5.86 -4.11 -6.16
CA ALA A 105 -4.98 -4.42 -7.28
C ALA A 105 -5.78 -4.67 -8.55
N ARG A 106 -6.87 -5.43 -8.46
CA ARG A 106 -7.78 -5.71 -9.58
C ARG A 106 -8.31 -4.44 -10.23
N ARG A 107 -8.81 -3.50 -9.42
CA ARG A 107 -9.31 -2.19 -9.90
C ARG A 107 -8.21 -1.35 -10.54
N VAL A 108 -7.07 -1.22 -9.87
CA VAL A 108 -5.94 -0.39 -10.34
C VAL A 108 -5.34 -0.91 -11.64
N LEU A 109 -5.22 -2.24 -11.76
CA LEU A 109 -4.61 -2.90 -12.91
C LEU A 109 -5.62 -3.29 -14.00
N LYS A 110 -6.91 -2.99 -13.80
CA LYS A 110 -8.00 -3.31 -14.74
C LYS A 110 -8.02 -4.80 -15.12
N LEU A 111 -7.92 -5.66 -14.10
CA LEU A 111 -7.97 -7.11 -14.25
C LEU A 111 -9.43 -7.59 -14.09
N ASP A 112 -9.81 -8.61 -14.84
CA ASP A 112 -11.14 -9.25 -14.77
C ASP A 112 -11.27 -10.18 -13.54
#